data_AF-A0A2S9IR95-F1
#
_entry.id   AF-A0A2S9IR95-F1
#
_cell.length_a   1.000
_cell.length_b   1.000
_cell.length_c   1.000
_cell.angle_alpha   90.00
_cell.angle_beta   90.00
_cell.angle_gamma   90.00
#
_symmetry.space_group_name_H-M   'P 1'
#
loop_
_entity.id
_entity.type
_entity.pdbx_description
1 polymer ?
#
loop_
_entity_poly.entity_id
_entity_poly.type
_entity_poly.pdbx_seq_one_letter_code
_entity_poly.pdbx_strand_id
1 'polypeptide(L)'
;MEDERTVLVFGATGQQGGAVARALESAGWHVRALVRDPAGEKAKALEAIGVELHKGDFSDVASTEAAISGMYGVFSVQPSSGQGAAYGVTDEEEVRYGKIVADMAVKHGVRHLVYTSAGAAGKGKTGLGHFDSKTEIEEHIRGLPIRSTIVRPAAFMEMLMLPGMGLDRGSFSFFMRPDQAMQFIAVNDIGKIVASIFADPERFTGQTIEIAGDEVTGSGMQETLSRAAGRTITYNRFPDSLLEQNAFLGRLAGLVDDGRCAGSADIDTLRKDFGALTTLDAWLSGPGKPLLEAALQAQDAPVALR
;
A
#
# COMPACT_ATOMS: atom_id res chain seq x y z
N MET A 1 1.74 -16.82 -26.26
CA MET A 1 3.14 -16.39 -26.11
C MET A 1 3.22 -14.93 -25.67
N GLU A 2 2.35 -14.02 -26.14
CA GLU A 2 2.12 -12.70 -25.48
C GLU A 2 1.27 -12.82 -24.20
N ASP A 3 0.19 -13.63 -24.22
CA ASP A 3 -0.72 -13.82 -23.07
C ASP A 3 -0.07 -14.44 -21.80
N GLU A 4 1.13 -15.01 -21.89
CA GLU A 4 1.77 -15.65 -20.73
C GLU A 4 2.46 -14.67 -19.77
N ARG A 5 2.51 -13.38 -20.14
CA ARG A 5 3.10 -12.32 -19.31
C ARG A 5 2.26 -11.04 -19.24
N THR A 6 0.94 -11.17 -19.35
CA THR A 6 0.04 -10.02 -19.22
C THR A 6 -0.59 -9.96 -17.83
N VAL A 7 -0.33 -8.88 -17.09
CA VAL A 7 -0.88 -8.66 -15.75
C VAL A 7 -1.85 -7.49 -15.75
N LEU A 8 -3.06 -7.72 -15.23
CA LEU A 8 -3.99 -6.64 -14.91
C LEU A 8 -3.64 -6.05 -13.55
N VAL A 9 -3.51 -4.73 -13.50
CA VAL A 9 -3.24 -3.96 -12.30
C VAL A 9 -4.44 -3.07 -11.99
N PHE A 10 -5.11 -3.37 -10.88
CA PHE A 10 -6.11 -2.47 -10.32
C PHE A 10 -5.44 -1.30 -9.57
N GLY A 11 -6.14 -0.18 -9.45
CA GLY A 11 -5.64 0.99 -8.70
C GLY A 11 -4.35 1.59 -9.26
N ALA A 12 -4.08 1.42 -10.57
CA ALA A 12 -2.83 1.81 -11.21
C ALA A 12 -2.53 3.33 -11.11
N THR A 13 -3.55 4.18 -10.99
CA THR A 13 -3.38 5.63 -10.78
C THR A 13 -3.20 6.01 -9.29
N GLY A 14 -3.26 5.03 -8.40
CA GLY A 14 -2.94 5.16 -6.97
C GLY A 14 -1.47 4.89 -6.66
N GLN A 15 -1.13 4.94 -5.37
CA GLN A 15 0.25 4.74 -4.89
C GLN A 15 0.74 3.31 -5.19
N GLN A 16 0.06 2.30 -4.62
CA GLN A 16 0.46 0.89 -4.76
C GLN A 16 0.37 0.39 -6.20
N GLY A 17 -0.82 0.48 -6.81
CA GLY A 17 -1.02 -0.01 -8.18
C GLY A 17 -0.11 0.69 -9.18
N GLY A 18 0.15 1.99 -9.02
CA GLY A 18 1.08 2.70 -9.90
C GLY A 18 2.53 2.22 -9.77
N ALA A 19 2.98 1.94 -8.55
CA ALA A 19 4.31 1.35 -8.34
C ALA A 19 4.41 -0.06 -8.90
N VAL A 20 3.36 -0.88 -8.73
CA VAL A 20 3.28 -2.23 -9.31
C VAL A 20 3.29 -2.19 -10.83
N ALA A 21 2.48 -1.34 -11.46
CA ALA A 21 2.45 -1.21 -12.92
C ALA A 21 3.83 -0.81 -13.47
N ARG A 22 4.48 0.19 -12.88
CA ARG A 22 5.84 0.61 -13.28
C ARG A 22 6.88 -0.49 -13.11
N ALA A 23 6.82 -1.22 -12.00
CA ALA A 23 7.77 -2.29 -11.72
C ALA A 23 7.60 -3.49 -12.67
N LEU A 24 6.35 -3.87 -12.96
CA LEU A 24 6.02 -4.93 -13.91
C LEU A 24 6.47 -4.59 -15.34
N GLU A 25 6.13 -3.39 -15.84
CA GLU A 25 6.61 -2.92 -17.15
C GLU A 25 8.14 -2.92 -17.21
N SER A 26 8.81 -2.41 -16.17
CA SER A 26 10.29 -2.41 -16.11
C SER A 26 10.90 -3.81 -16.08
N ALA A 27 10.16 -4.80 -15.59
CA ALA A 27 10.55 -6.21 -15.56
C ALA A 27 10.17 -6.97 -16.85
N GLY A 28 9.59 -6.28 -17.85
CA GLY A 28 9.24 -6.86 -19.14
C GLY A 28 7.92 -7.63 -19.16
N TRP A 29 7.00 -7.33 -18.24
CA TRP A 29 5.61 -7.77 -18.31
C TRP A 29 4.79 -6.80 -19.14
N HIS A 30 3.76 -7.31 -19.83
CA HIS A 30 2.73 -6.47 -20.41
C HIS A 30 1.73 -6.10 -19.31
N VAL A 31 1.50 -4.82 -19.07
CA VAL A 31 0.58 -4.37 -18.03
C VAL A 31 -0.68 -3.78 -18.65
N ARG A 32 -1.83 -4.28 -18.20
CA ARG A 32 -3.12 -3.61 -18.37
C ARG A 32 -3.49 -2.92 -17.08
N ALA A 33 -3.91 -1.66 -17.13
CA ALA A 33 -4.39 -0.90 -15.99
C ALA A 33 -5.88 -0.61 -16.10
N LEU A 34 -6.66 -1.01 -15.08
CA LEU A 34 -8.05 -0.54 -14.96
C LEU A 34 -8.05 0.92 -14.48
N VAL A 35 -8.60 1.83 -15.29
CA VAL A 35 -8.69 3.26 -14.98
C VAL A 35 -10.10 3.80 -15.21
N ARG A 36 -10.57 4.68 -14.33
CA ARG A 36 -11.89 5.32 -14.48
C ARG A 36 -11.89 6.38 -15.57
N ASP A 37 -10.82 7.17 -15.61
CA ASP A 37 -10.60 8.23 -16.60
C ASP A 37 -9.25 8.02 -17.31
N PRO A 38 -9.25 7.45 -18.52
CA PRO A 38 -8.04 7.32 -19.35
C PRO A 38 -7.41 8.66 -19.75
N ALA A 39 -8.18 9.76 -19.77
CA ALA A 39 -7.67 11.07 -20.18
C ALA A 39 -6.92 11.80 -19.05
N GLY A 40 -7.03 11.33 -17.81
CA GLY A 40 -6.38 11.91 -16.64
C GLY A 40 -4.86 11.81 -16.69
N GLU A 41 -4.17 12.78 -16.08
CA GLU A 41 -2.70 12.91 -16.15
C GLU A 41 -1.96 11.66 -15.69
N LYS A 42 -2.41 11.03 -14.60
CA LYS A 42 -1.80 9.80 -14.08
C LYS A 42 -2.01 8.60 -15.01
N ALA A 43 -3.15 8.52 -15.70
CA ALA A 43 -3.41 7.46 -16.67
C ALA A 43 -2.54 7.65 -17.90
N LYS A 44 -2.45 8.87 -18.44
CA LYS A 44 -1.55 9.23 -19.54
C LYS A 44 -0.07 8.97 -19.21
N ALA A 45 0.34 9.21 -17.97
CA ALA A 45 1.71 8.91 -17.52
C ALA A 45 2.01 7.40 -17.54
N LEU A 46 1.02 6.54 -17.28
CA LEU A 46 1.15 5.08 -17.40
C LEU A 46 1.18 4.65 -18.87
N GLU A 47 0.29 5.20 -19.71
CA GLU A 47 0.27 4.93 -21.14
C GLU A 47 1.60 5.30 -21.80
N ALA A 48 2.19 6.44 -21.41
CA ALA A 48 3.48 6.91 -21.93
C ALA A 48 4.66 5.96 -21.64
N ILE A 49 4.53 5.05 -20.68
CA ILE A 49 5.56 4.04 -20.35
C ILE A 49 5.21 2.64 -20.86
N GLY A 50 4.15 2.49 -21.67
CA GLY A 50 3.78 1.22 -22.31
C GLY A 50 2.58 0.48 -21.69
N VAL A 51 1.98 1.01 -20.60
CA VAL A 51 0.83 0.36 -19.95
C VAL A 51 -0.43 0.51 -20.80
N GLU A 52 -1.11 -0.60 -21.09
CA GLU A 52 -2.42 -0.61 -21.74
C GLU A 52 -3.49 -0.05 -20.78
N LEU A 53 -4.20 1.00 -21.19
CA LEU A 53 -5.30 1.56 -20.40
C LEU A 53 -6.62 0.86 -20.74
N HIS A 54 -7.27 0.26 -19.75
CA HIS A 54 -8.62 -0.26 -19.84
C HIS A 54 -9.59 0.61 -19.05
N LYS A 55 -10.57 1.22 -19.72
CA LYS A 55 -11.57 2.04 -19.03
C LYS A 55 -12.54 1.14 -18.27
N GLY A 56 -12.68 1.36 -16.97
CA GLY A 56 -13.69 0.70 -16.15
C GLY A 56 -13.68 1.12 -14.70
N ASP A 57 -14.59 0.54 -13.93
CA ASP A 57 -14.84 0.87 -12.53
C ASP A 57 -15.25 -0.37 -11.75
N PHE A 58 -14.88 -0.44 -10.48
CA PHE A 58 -15.24 -1.56 -9.60
C PHE A 58 -16.75 -1.71 -9.40
N SER A 59 -17.51 -0.61 -9.49
CA SER A 59 -18.97 -0.60 -9.44
C SER A 59 -19.63 -1.17 -10.71
N ASP A 60 -18.91 -1.20 -11.83
CA ASP A 60 -19.34 -1.82 -13.08
C ASP A 60 -18.67 -3.20 -13.25
N VAL A 61 -19.42 -4.23 -12.85
CA VAL A 61 -18.99 -5.64 -12.90
C VAL A 61 -18.61 -6.06 -14.32
N ALA A 62 -19.32 -5.59 -15.35
CA ALA A 62 -19.03 -5.96 -16.74
C ALA A 62 -17.69 -5.37 -17.20
N SER A 63 -17.38 -4.13 -16.80
CA SER A 63 -16.07 -3.52 -17.09
C SER A 63 -14.93 -4.22 -16.35
N THR A 64 -15.15 -4.62 -15.09
CA THR A 64 -14.16 -5.37 -14.30
C THR A 64 -13.90 -6.74 -14.93
N GLU A 65 -14.95 -7.43 -15.34
CA GLU A 65 -14.86 -8.72 -16.02
C GLU A 65 -14.11 -8.62 -17.36
N ALA A 66 -14.43 -7.61 -18.18
CA ALA A 66 -13.78 -7.37 -19.46
C ALA A 66 -12.26 -7.10 -19.29
N ALA A 67 -11.87 -6.41 -18.22
CA ALA A 67 -10.48 -6.14 -17.93
C ALA A 67 -9.69 -7.41 -17.55
N ILE A 68 -10.31 -8.34 -16.81
CA ILE A 68 -9.70 -9.59 -16.31
C ILE A 68 -9.57 -10.64 -17.40
N SER A 69 -10.46 -10.63 -18.40
CA SER A 69 -10.46 -11.62 -19.48
C SER A 69 -9.12 -11.67 -20.22
N GLY A 70 -8.57 -12.88 -20.35
CA GLY A 70 -7.30 -13.16 -21.04
C GLY A 70 -6.03 -12.84 -20.24
N MET A 71 -6.14 -12.46 -18.96
CA MET A 71 -4.97 -12.08 -18.17
C MET A 71 -4.25 -13.30 -17.56
N TYR A 72 -2.93 -13.30 -17.59
CA TYR A 72 -2.10 -14.27 -16.87
C TYR A 72 -2.23 -14.05 -15.36
N GLY A 73 -2.06 -12.80 -14.93
CA GLY A 73 -2.01 -12.43 -13.52
C GLY A 73 -2.89 -11.23 -13.22
N VAL A 74 -3.29 -11.10 -11.95
CA VAL A 74 -4.05 -9.94 -11.47
C VAL A 74 -3.39 -9.43 -10.19
N PHE A 75 -3.02 -8.15 -10.17
CA PHE A 75 -2.74 -7.41 -8.94
C PHE A 75 -4.00 -6.69 -8.47
N SER A 76 -4.53 -7.13 -7.34
CA SER A 76 -5.78 -6.66 -6.76
C SER A 76 -5.52 -5.70 -5.60
N VAL A 77 -5.98 -4.46 -5.76
CA VAL A 77 -6.03 -3.43 -4.72
C VAL A 77 -7.32 -2.64 -4.87
N GLN A 78 -8.10 -2.50 -3.80
CA GLN A 78 -9.35 -1.75 -3.80
C GLN A 78 -9.10 -0.31 -3.31
N PRO A 79 -9.98 0.64 -3.65
CA PRO A 79 -10.10 1.87 -2.87
C PRO A 79 -10.42 1.49 -1.42
N SER A 80 -9.61 2.00 -0.48
CA SER A 80 -9.78 1.71 0.93
C SER A 80 -11.01 2.43 1.48
N SER A 81 -11.91 1.72 2.16
CA SER A 81 -13.03 2.35 2.88
C SER A 81 -12.57 3.34 3.96
N GLY A 82 -11.35 3.14 4.47
CA GLY A 82 -10.70 4.03 5.42
C GLY A 82 -10.39 5.42 4.84
N GLN A 83 -10.40 5.54 3.51
CA GLN A 83 -10.31 6.80 2.77
C GLN A 83 -11.69 7.21 2.22
N GLY A 84 -12.79 6.76 2.86
CA GLY A 84 -14.16 6.93 2.39
C GLY A 84 -14.57 8.37 2.09
N ALA A 85 -13.98 9.37 2.76
CA ALA A 85 -14.19 10.79 2.41
C ALA A 85 -13.60 11.19 1.04
N ALA A 86 -12.50 10.55 0.62
CA ALA A 86 -11.82 10.82 -0.64
C ALA A 86 -12.33 9.97 -1.82
N TYR A 87 -12.84 8.75 -1.54
CA TYR A 87 -13.24 7.81 -2.59
C TYR A 87 -14.71 7.38 -2.53
N GLY A 88 -15.45 7.70 -1.48
CA GLY A 88 -16.87 7.37 -1.35
C GLY A 88 -17.18 5.88 -1.23
N VAL A 89 -16.24 5.07 -0.71
CA VAL A 89 -16.37 3.61 -0.63
C VAL A 89 -16.64 3.18 0.82
N THR A 90 -17.64 2.33 1.04
CA THR A 90 -17.93 1.73 2.37
C THR A 90 -17.10 0.47 2.63
N ASP A 91 -17.08 0.00 3.87
CA ASP A 91 -16.42 -1.26 4.25
C ASP A 91 -16.98 -2.45 3.46
N GLU A 92 -18.30 -2.51 3.28
CA GLU A 92 -18.99 -3.56 2.52
C GLU A 92 -18.69 -3.49 1.03
N GLU A 93 -18.55 -2.28 0.48
CA GLU A 93 -18.16 -2.10 -0.91
C GLU A 93 -16.72 -2.53 -1.16
N GLU A 94 -15.79 -2.20 -0.26
CA GLU A 94 -14.40 -2.69 -0.35
C GLU A 94 -14.36 -4.23 -0.38
N VAL A 95 -15.09 -4.88 0.54
CA VAL A 95 -15.22 -6.35 0.58
C VAL A 95 -15.81 -6.87 -0.73
N ARG A 96 -16.93 -6.29 -1.18
CA ARG A 96 -17.62 -6.71 -2.39
C ARG A 96 -16.70 -6.61 -3.61
N TYR A 97 -15.96 -5.53 -3.76
CA TYR A 97 -15.00 -5.34 -4.86
C TYR A 97 -13.86 -6.36 -4.81
N GLY A 98 -13.30 -6.61 -3.62
CA GLY A 98 -12.25 -7.62 -3.45
C GLY A 98 -12.71 -9.02 -3.84
N LYS A 99 -13.90 -9.43 -3.39
CA LYS A 99 -14.49 -10.74 -3.73
C LYS A 99 -14.82 -10.87 -5.21
N ILE A 100 -15.42 -9.84 -5.82
CA ILE A 100 -15.73 -9.84 -7.26
C ILE A 100 -14.46 -10.04 -8.10
N VAL A 101 -13.37 -9.32 -7.80
CA VAL A 101 -12.11 -9.50 -8.53
C VAL A 101 -11.58 -10.92 -8.38
N ALA A 102 -11.60 -11.47 -7.16
CA ALA A 102 -11.12 -12.82 -6.89
C ALA A 102 -11.96 -13.90 -7.61
N ASP A 103 -13.28 -13.77 -7.57
CA ASP A 103 -14.21 -14.70 -8.24
C ASP A 103 -14.08 -14.62 -9.77
N MET A 104 -13.93 -13.42 -10.32
CA MET A 104 -13.70 -13.24 -11.76
C MET A 104 -12.33 -13.78 -12.18
N ALA A 105 -11.29 -13.64 -11.35
CA ALA A 105 -9.99 -14.23 -11.61
C ALA A 105 -10.10 -15.77 -11.74
N VAL A 106 -10.87 -16.42 -10.86
CA VAL A 106 -11.17 -17.87 -10.98
C VAL A 106 -11.94 -18.16 -12.27
N LYS A 107 -13.04 -17.43 -12.51
CA LYS A 107 -13.93 -17.64 -13.66
C LYS A 107 -13.19 -17.57 -15.01
N HIS A 108 -12.24 -16.64 -15.13
CA HIS A 108 -11.48 -16.39 -16.36
C HIS A 108 -10.14 -17.12 -16.43
N GLY A 109 -9.84 -17.99 -15.46
CA GLY A 109 -8.65 -18.83 -15.48
C GLY A 109 -7.34 -18.06 -15.29
N VAL A 110 -7.37 -16.95 -14.54
CA VAL A 110 -6.16 -16.22 -14.12
C VAL A 110 -5.23 -17.19 -13.40
N ARG A 111 -3.96 -17.20 -13.78
CA ARG A 111 -2.97 -18.17 -13.29
C ARG A 111 -2.40 -17.78 -11.93
N HIS A 112 -2.35 -16.50 -11.60
CA HIS A 112 -1.87 -16.02 -10.30
C HIS A 112 -2.56 -14.72 -9.88
N LEU A 113 -3.21 -14.72 -8.72
CA LEU A 113 -3.78 -13.55 -8.08
C LEU A 113 -2.84 -13.03 -6.98
N VAL A 114 -2.34 -11.81 -7.10
CA VAL A 114 -1.63 -11.12 -6.02
C VAL A 114 -2.55 -10.08 -5.40
N TYR A 115 -2.87 -10.25 -4.13
CA TYR A 115 -3.74 -9.33 -3.39
C TYR A 115 -2.93 -8.52 -2.38
N THR A 116 -3.10 -7.19 -2.37
CA THR A 116 -2.54 -6.35 -1.32
C THR A 116 -3.55 -6.08 -0.21
N SER A 117 -3.17 -6.47 1.00
CA SER A 117 -3.93 -6.32 2.23
C SER A 117 -3.24 -5.25 3.10
N ALA A 118 -3.11 -5.48 4.41
CA ALA A 118 -2.44 -4.60 5.35
C ALA A 118 -1.90 -5.38 6.56
N GLY A 119 -0.85 -4.88 7.21
CA GLY A 119 -0.20 -5.55 8.33
C GLY A 119 -1.10 -5.92 9.52
N ALA A 120 -2.22 -5.22 9.72
CA ALA A 120 -3.17 -5.51 10.80
C ALA A 120 -4.22 -6.58 10.43
N ALA A 121 -4.36 -6.91 9.15
CA ALA A 121 -5.34 -7.90 8.70
C ALA A 121 -5.02 -9.30 9.24
N GLY A 122 -6.05 -10.07 9.61
CA GLY A 122 -5.92 -11.40 10.18
C GLY A 122 -5.40 -11.46 11.62
N LYS A 123 -5.22 -10.31 12.30
CA LYS A 123 -4.75 -10.22 13.70
C LYS A 123 -5.91 -10.00 14.70
N GLY A 124 -7.07 -10.60 14.41
CA GLY A 124 -8.32 -10.39 15.13
C GLY A 124 -9.01 -9.06 14.79
N LYS A 125 -10.19 -8.81 15.38
CA LYS A 125 -10.96 -7.60 15.09
C LYS A 125 -10.20 -6.34 15.50
N THR A 126 -9.96 -5.49 14.53
CA THR A 126 -9.25 -4.22 14.72
C THR A 126 -10.22 -3.12 15.11
N GLY A 127 -11.51 -3.22 14.80
CA GLY A 127 -12.47 -2.14 15.03
C GLY A 127 -12.26 -0.95 14.09
N LEU A 128 -11.43 -1.12 13.06
CA LEU A 128 -11.26 -0.21 11.96
C LEU A 128 -11.65 -0.94 10.68
N GLY A 129 -12.77 -0.53 10.10
CA GLY A 129 -13.41 -1.18 8.94
C GLY A 129 -12.45 -1.62 7.85
N HIS A 130 -11.65 -0.70 7.32
CA HIS A 130 -10.65 -0.99 6.28
C HIS A 130 -9.59 -2.07 6.57
N PHE A 131 -9.32 -2.44 7.83
CA PHE A 131 -8.46 -3.60 8.13
C PHE A 131 -9.28 -4.89 8.25
N ASP A 132 -10.48 -4.78 8.83
CA ASP A 132 -11.40 -5.92 8.99
C ASP A 132 -11.95 -6.37 7.62
N SER A 133 -12.26 -5.45 6.71
CA SER A 133 -12.64 -5.72 5.31
C SER A 133 -11.56 -6.50 4.56
N LYS A 134 -10.28 -6.12 4.73
CA LYS A 134 -9.16 -6.85 4.11
C LYS A 134 -9.03 -8.27 4.65
N THR A 135 -9.25 -8.46 5.95
CA THR A 135 -9.28 -9.80 6.56
C THR A 135 -10.33 -10.69 5.90
N GLU A 136 -11.54 -10.14 5.68
CA GLU A 136 -12.63 -10.87 5.02
C GLU A 136 -12.30 -11.21 3.54
N ILE A 137 -11.66 -10.28 2.82
CA ILE A 137 -11.21 -10.52 1.44
C ILE A 137 -10.14 -11.61 1.41
N GLU A 138 -9.16 -11.59 2.32
CA GLU A 138 -8.14 -12.63 2.40
C GLU A 138 -8.73 -14.02 2.68
N GLU A 139 -9.69 -14.12 3.61
CA GLU A 139 -10.40 -15.36 3.92
C GLU A 139 -11.14 -15.91 2.70
N HIS A 140 -11.80 -15.04 1.94
CA HIS A 140 -12.45 -15.40 0.69
C HIS A 140 -11.44 -15.95 -0.33
N ILE A 141 -10.35 -15.22 -0.57
CA ILE A 141 -9.31 -15.63 -1.53
C ILE A 141 -8.72 -16.99 -1.17
N ARG A 142 -8.45 -17.27 0.10
CA ARG A 142 -7.93 -18.58 0.55
C ARG A 142 -8.89 -19.73 0.28
N GLY A 143 -10.20 -19.47 0.18
CA GLY A 143 -11.21 -20.46 -0.13
C GLY A 143 -11.36 -20.76 -1.63
N LEU A 144 -10.72 -19.99 -2.51
CA LEU A 144 -10.87 -20.12 -3.95
C LEU A 144 -9.85 -21.09 -4.57
N PRO A 145 -10.20 -21.80 -5.65
CA PRO A 145 -9.29 -22.70 -6.35
C PRO A 145 -8.38 -21.94 -7.32
N ILE A 146 -7.64 -20.95 -6.83
CA ILE A 146 -6.70 -20.13 -7.60
C ILE A 146 -5.35 -20.05 -6.88
N ARG A 147 -4.25 -20.05 -7.63
CA ARG A 147 -2.94 -19.70 -7.03
C ARG A 147 -3.00 -18.23 -6.62
N SER A 148 -2.84 -17.97 -5.32
CA SER A 148 -2.85 -16.62 -4.79
C SER A 148 -1.66 -16.33 -3.89
N THR A 149 -1.20 -15.09 -3.88
CA THR A 149 -0.26 -14.57 -2.87
C THR A 149 -0.86 -13.31 -2.25
N ILE A 150 -0.83 -13.22 -0.92
CA ILE A 150 -1.30 -12.05 -0.20
C ILE A 150 -0.08 -11.28 0.29
N VAL A 151 0.03 -10.00 -0.04
CA VAL A 151 1.04 -9.11 0.53
C VAL A 151 0.39 -8.18 1.54
N ARG A 152 1.04 -7.95 2.68
CA ARG A 152 0.57 -7.08 3.76
C ARG A 152 1.61 -5.99 4.00
N PRO A 153 1.49 -4.85 3.31
CA PRO A 153 2.39 -3.73 3.53
C PRO A 153 2.35 -3.20 4.96
N ALA A 154 3.54 -2.84 5.46
CA ALA A 154 3.70 -1.96 6.62
C ALA A 154 3.25 -0.52 6.29
N ALA A 155 3.39 0.41 7.24
CA ALA A 155 3.04 1.81 6.99
C ALA A 155 3.91 2.40 5.88
N PHE A 156 3.30 3.17 4.98
CA PHE A 156 4.04 3.74 3.86
C PHE A 156 4.94 4.89 4.35
N MET A 157 6.18 4.92 3.88
CA MET A 157 7.09 6.05 4.17
C MET A 157 6.50 7.37 3.65
N GLU A 158 5.74 7.31 2.56
CA GLU A 158 4.98 8.42 1.99
C GLU A 158 4.01 9.07 3.00
N MET A 159 3.45 8.30 3.94
CA MET A 159 2.54 8.83 4.96
C MET A 159 3.24 9.74 5.97
N LEU A 160 4.56 9.59 6.14
CA LEU A 160 5.34 10.43 7.05
C LEU A 160 5.44 11.87 6.53
N MET A 161 5.24 12.08 5.22
CA MET A 161 5.35 13.39 4.58
C MET A 161 3.99 14.07 4.38
N LEU A 162 2.92 13.52 4.95
CA LEU A 162 1.59 14.14 4.85
C LEU A 162 1.58 15.52 5.53
N PRO A 163 0.79 16.47 5.02
CA PRO A 163 0.65 17.77 5.66
C PRO A 163 0.11 17.69 7.10
N GLY A 164 0.48 18.68 7.91
CA GLY A 164 0.01 18.83 9.29
C GLY A 164 0.69 17.96 10.33
N MET A 165 1.71 17.20 9.95
CA MET A 165 2.49 16.37 10.88
C MET A 165 3.52 17.18 11.69
N GLY A 166 3.72 18.48 11.38
CA GLY A 166 4.54 19.43 12.12
C GLY A 166 5.94 19.71 11.55
N LEU A 167 6.31 19.07 10.43
CA LEU A 167 7.66 19.16 9.84
C LEU A 167 8.07 20.60 9.50
N ASP A 168 7.11 21.40 9.03
CA ASP A 168 7.25 22.84 8.77
C ASP A 168 7.68 23.62 10.02
N ARG A 169 7.23 23.19 11.20
CA ARG A 169 7.47 23.82 12.51
C ARG A 169 8.64 23.23 13.30
N GLY A 170 9.42 22.34 12.70
CA GLY A 170 10.56 21.70 13.37
C GLY A 170 10.15 20.61 14.37
N SER A 171 8.96 20.04 14.22
CA SER A 171 8.50 18.89 14.99
C SER A 171 7.94 17.79 14.08
N PHE A 172 7.68 16.61 14.62
CA PHE A 172 6.97 15.55 13.91
C PHE A 172 6.11 14.76 14.89
N SER A 173 4.79 14.77 14.68
CA SER A 173 3.85 14.00 15.52
C SER A 173 3.40 12.72 14.83
N PHE A 174 3.58 11.56 15.45
CA PHE A 174 3.13 10.27 14.92
C PHE A 174 2.56 9.34 16.01
N PHE A 175 2.17 8.13 15.62
CA PHE A 175 1.46 7.21 16.50
C PHE A 175 2.32 6.52 17.57
N MET A 176 3.61 6.31 17.27
CA MET A 176 4.50 5.51 18.13
C MET A 176 4.87 6.25 19.41
N ARG A 177 5.09 5.52 20.50
CA ARG A 177 5.89 6.06 21.62
C ARG A 177 7.35 6.28 21.19
N PRO A 178 8.12 7.18 21.83
CA PRO A 178 9.51 7.45 21.45
C PRO A 178 10.44 6.24 21.43
N ASP A 179 10.20 5.26 22.30
CA ASP A 179 10.97 4.02 22.44
C ASP A 179 10.38 2.83 21.66
N GLN A 180 9.20 3.00 21.07
CA GLN A 180 8.51 1.95 20.33
C GLN A 180 8.94 1.94 18.87
N ALA A 181 9.32 0.76 18.38
CA ALA A 181 9.61 0.51 16.98
C ALA A 181 8.33 0.33 16.15
N MET A 182 8.35 0.80 14.91
CA MET A 182 7.36 0.52 13.87
C MET A 182 8.06 0.30 12.54
N GLN A 183 7.48 -0.57 11.72
CA GLN A 183 7.98 -0.90 10.41
C GLN A 183 7.36 -0.02 9.34
N PHE A 184 8.18 0.33 8.35
CA PHE A 184 7.80 1.17 7.22
C PHE A 184 8.23 0.56 5.90
N ILE A 185 7.49 0.86 4.83
CA ILE A 185 7.84 0.45 3.46
C ILE A 185 7.72 1.62 2.50
N ALA A 186 8.69 1.76 1.60
CA ALA A 186 8.56 2.66 0.45
C ALA A 186 7.55 2.06 -0.54
N VAL A 187 6.61 2.85 -1.04
CA VAL A 187 5.60 2.36 -2.02
C VAL A 187 6.27 1.74 -3.25
N ASN A 188 7.42 2.26 -3.68
CA ASN A 188 8.17 1.69 -4.80
C ASN A 188 8.64 0.25 -4.55
N ASP A 189 8.95 -0.12 -3.30
CA ASP A 189 9.37 -1.49 -2.97
C ASP A 189 8.19 -2.46 -2.98
N ILE A 190 6.96 -2.01 -2.71
CA ILE A 190 5.75 -2.82 -2.94
C ILE A 190 5.70 -3.26 -4.40
N GLY A 191 5.96 -2.32 -5.33
CA GLY A 191 6.04 -2.61 -6.76
C GLY A 191 7.09 -3.67 -7.10
N LYS A 192 8.31 -3.52 -6.58
CA LYS A 192 9.41 -4.47 -6.80
C LYS A 192 9.06 -5.87 -6.26
N ILE A 193 8.53 -5.95 -5.04
CA ILE A 193 8.15 -7.22 -4.41
C ILE A 193 7.08 -7.92 -5.24
N VAL A 194 6.02 -7.21 -5.65
CA VAL A 194 4.94 -7.79 -6.45
C VAL A 194 5.45 -8.26 -7.82
N ALA A 195 6.33 -7.50 -8.48
CA ALA A 195 6.93 -7.93 -9.74
C ALA A 195 7.75 -9.22 -9.57
N SER A 196 8.52 -9.35 -8.49
CA SER A 196 9.24 -10.58 -8.14
C SER A 196 8.32 -11.76 -7.84
N ILE A 197 7.17 -11.51 -7.19
CA ILE A 197 6.16 -12.54 -6.93
C ILE A 197 5.60 -13.11 -8.24
N PHE A 198 5.28 -12.26 -9.22
CA PHE A 198 4.84 -12.72 -10.53
C PHE A 198 5.95 -13.43 -11.32
N ALA A 199 7.21 -13.07 -11.10
CA ALA A 199 8.36 -13.72 -11.75
C ALA A 199 8.64 -15.14 -11.23
N ASP A 200 8.26 -15.45 -9.99
CA ASP A 200 8.46 -16.76 -9.36
C ASP A 200 7.17 -17.25 -8.65
N PRO A 201 6.09 -17.51 -9.40
CA PRO A 201 4.76 -17.75 -8.84
C PRO A 201 4.70 -19.04 -8.00
N GLU A 202 5.47 -20.08 -8.37
CA GLU A 202 5.50 -21.36 -7.67
C GLU A 202 6.15 -21.24 -6.29
N ARG A 203 7.12 -20.33 -6.13
CA ARG A 203 7.72 -20.06 -4.82
C ARG A 203 6.73 -19.39 -3.87
N PHE A 204 5.93 -18.44 -4.35
CA PHE A 204 5.12 -17.55 -3.50
C PHE A 204 3.63 -17.92 -3.42
N THR A 205 3.17 -18.90 -4.20
CA THR A 205 1.78 -19.34 -4.15
C THR A 205 1.38 -19.83 -2.76
N GLY A 206 0.17 -19.48 -2.32
CA GLY A 206 -0.38 -19.81 -1.01
C GLY A 206 0.17 -18.98 0.16
N GLN A 207 1.20 -18.15 -0.07
CA GLN A 207 1.82 -17.37 1.00
C GLN A 207 1.02 -16.10 1.35
N THR A 208 1.11 -15.70 2.62
CA THR A 208 0.77 -14.37 3.10
C THR A 208 2.04 -13.74 3.66
N ILE A 209 2.49 -12.63 3.06
CA ILE A 209 3.80 -12.03 3.31
C ILE A 209 3.60 -10.62 3.87
N GLU A 210 4.04 -10.37 5.11
CA GLU A 210 4.17 -9.00 5.62
C GLU A 210 5.42 -8.36 5.03
N ILE A 211 5.29 -7.13 4.52
CA ILE A 211 6.38 -6.47 3.78
C ILE A 211 6.75 -5.12 4.41
N ALA A 212 8.03 -4.97 4.74
CA ALA A 212 8.64 -3.76 5.28
C ALA A 212 10.05 -3.56 4.69
N GLY A 213 10.48 -2.31 4.54
CA GLY A 213 11.84 -1.95 4.13
C GLY A 213 12.73 -1.49 5.28
N ASP A 214 12.13 -0.98 6.35
CA ASP A 214 12.84 -0.51 7.54
C ASP A 214 12.03 -0.66 8.82
N GLU A 215 12.71 -0.59 9.96
CA GLU A 215 12.12 -0.56 11.29
C GLU A 215 12.76 0.58 12.10
N VAL A 216 11.92 1.50 12.59
CA VAL A 216 12.39 2.75 13.19
C VAL A 216 11.59 3.05 14.46
N THR A 217 12.27 3.47 15.53
CA THR A 217 11.61 3.96 16.75
C THR A 217 11.19 5.42 16.61
N GLY A 218 10.30 5.93 17.47
CA GLY A 218 10.01 7.38 17.48
C GLY A 218 11.26 8.26 17.65
N SER A 219 12.20 7.84 18.49
CA SER A 219 13.48 8.54 18.67
C SER A 219 14.37 8.45 17.43
N GLY A 220 14.46 7.26 16.83
CA GLY A 220 15.18 7.06 15.56
C GLY A 220 14.57 7.87 14.41
N MET A 221 13.25 8.01 14.39
CA MET A 221 12.52 8.85 13.42
C MET A 221 12.95 10.32 13.54
N GLN A 222 13.08 10.84 14.77
CA GLN A 222 13.62 12.19 14.99
C GLN A 222 15.05 12.33 14.47
N GLU A 223 15.94 11.36 14.72
CA GLU A 223 17.32 11.41 14.25
C GLU A 223 17.38 11.43 12.71
N THR A 224 16.65 10.52 12.08
CA THR A 224 16.61 10.36 10.62
C THR A 224 15.99 11.58 9.93
N LEU A 225 14.87 12.11 10.44
CA LEU A 225 14.27 13.34 9.93
C LEU A 225 15.16 14.56 10.15
N SER A 226 15.80 14.68 11.32
CA SER A 226 16.68 15.81 11.62
C SER A 226 17.90 15.86 10.67
N ARG A 227 18.47 14.68 10.39
CA ARG A 227 19.57 14.53 9.45
C ARG A 227 19.15 14.93 8.03
N ALA A 228 18.00 14.43 7.57
CA ALA A 228 17.49 14.72 6.23
C ALA A 228 17.07 16.20 6.06
N ALA A 229 16.49 16.80 7.09
CA ALA A 229 16.06 18.20 7.07
C ALA A 229 17.22 19.21 7.26
N GLY A 230 18.38 18.76 7.73
CA GLY A 230 19.52 19.63 8.06
C GLY A 230 19.29 20.54 9.27
N ARG A 231 18.24 20.27 10.06
CA ARG A 231 17.86 20.98 11.28
C ARG A 231 17.18 20.03 12.25
N THR A 232 17.18 20.33 13.54
CA THR A 232 16.47 19.51 14.54
C THR A 232 14.98 19.42 14.23
N ILE A 233 14.46 18.20 14.17
CA ILE A 233 13.04 17.87 14.10
C ILE A 233 12.68 17.07 15.36
N THR A 234 11.89 17.66 16.25
CA THR A 234 11.52 17.00 17.51
C THR A 234 10.36 16.01 17.29
N TYR A 235 10.58 14.73 17.58
CA TYR A 235 9.52 13.73 17.55
C TYR A 235 8.60 13.87 18.76
N ASN A 236 7.30 13.77 18.50
CA ASN A 236 6.26 13.66 19.52
C ASN A 236 5.32 12.52 19.13
N ARG A 237 4.75 11.85 20.13
CA ARG A 237 3.53 11.09 19.90
C ARG A 237 2.38 12.07 19.71
N PHE A 238 1.35 11.70 18.94
CA PHE A 238 0.09 12.43 18.98
C PHE A 238 -0.39 12.59 20.42
N PRO A 239 -0.80 13.81 20.85
CA PRO A 239 -1.24 14.05 22.22
C PRO A 239 -2.45 13.19 22.59
N ASP A 240 -2.50 12.71 23.83
CA ASP A 240 -3.62 11.89 24.32
C ASP A 240 -4.97 12.60 24.15
N SER A 241 -5.03 13.92 24.34
CA SER A 241 -6.24 14.71 24.12
C SER A 241 -6.76 14.65 22.67
N LEU A 242 -5.86 14.59 21.68
CA LEU A 242 -6.23 14.41 20.28
C LEU A 242 -6.73 12.98 20.03
N LEU A 243 -6.04 11.99 20.62
CA LEU A 243 -6.40 10.58 20.49
C LEU A 243 -7.76 10.26 21.14
N GLU A 244 -8.09 10.92 22.25
CA GLU A 244 -9.39 10.80 22.92
C GLU A 244 -10.52 11.48 22.14
N GLN A 245 -10.25 12.63 21.52
CA GLN A 245 -11.25 13.39 20.76
C GLN A 245 -11.50 12.83 19.36
N ASN A 246 -10.53 12.11 18.80
CA ASN A 246 -10.63 11.51 17.47
C ASN A 246 -10.61 9.99 17.58
N ALA A 247 -11.80 9.37 17.58
CA ALA A 247 -11.95 7.93 17.72
C ALA A 247 -11.14 7.10 16.72
N PHE A 248 -10.97 7.60 15.49
CA PHE A 248 -10.15 6.94 14.47
C PHE A 248 -8.67 6.95 14.87
N LEU A 249 -8.11 8.12 15.21
CA LEU A 249 -6.71 8.24 15.60
C LEU A 249 -6.43 7.50 16.92
N GLY A 250 -7.32 7.61 17.91
CA GLY A 250 -7.20 6.90 19.17
C GLY A 250 -7.21 5.39 18.99
N ARG A 251 -8.10 4.87 18.13
CA ARG A 251 -8.13 3.44 17.85
C ARG A 251 -6.87 2.97 17.11
N LEU A 252 -6.41 3.73 16.12
CA LEU A 252 -5.17 3.40 15.39
C LEU A 252 -3.95 3.44 16.31
N ALA A 253 -3.86 4.42 17.20
CA ALA A 253 -2.81 4.50 18.22
C ALA A 253 -2.82 3.28 19.16
N GLY A 254 -4.00 2.83 19.59
CA GLY A 254 -4.15 1.61 20.39
C GLY A 254 -3.70 0.34 19.65
N LEU A 255 -3.96 0.23 18.34
CA LEU A 255 -3.47 -0.87 17.51
C LEU A 255 -1.95 -0.81 17.27
N VAL A 256 -1.36 0.38 17.27
CA VAL A 256 0.10 0.52 17.28
C VAL A 256 0.63 0.06 18.64
N ASP A 257 0.02 0.48 19.74
CA ASP A 257 0.44 0.15 21.11
C ASP A 257 0.45 -1.36 21.40
N ASP A 258 -0.54 -2.09 20.89
CA ASP A 258 -0.64 -3.54 21.04
C ASP A 258 0.13 -4.34 19.98
N GLY A 259 0.83 -3.65 19.07
CA GLY A 259 1.69 -4.24 18.05
C GLY A 259 1.00 -4.64 16.75
N ARG A 260 -0.34 -4.65 16.67
CA ARG A 260 -1.05 -5.09 15.46
C ARG A 260 -0.79 -4.19 14.24
N CYS A 261 -0.55 -2.90 14.48
CA CYS A 261 -0.15 -1.92 13.46
C CYS A 261 1.33 -1.54 13.54
N ALA A 262 2.13 -2.13 14.44
CA ALA A 262 3.57 -1.83 14.51
C ALA A 262 4.37 -2.48 13.37
N GLY A 263 3.84 -3.55 12.77
CA GLY A 263 4.52 -4.36 11.76
C GLY A 263 5.26 -5.55 12.39
N SER A 264 5.32 -6.67 11.66
CA SER A 264 5.98 -7.90 12.11
C SER A 264 6.66 -8.64 10.95
N ALA A 265 7.05 -7.91 9.91
CA ALA A 265 7.76 -8.46 8.77
C ALA A 265 9.20 -8.83 9.15
N ASP A 266 9.68 -9.98 8.66
CA ASP A 266 11.09 -10.38 8.73
C ASP A 266 11.88 -9.72 7.59
N ILE A 267 12.39 -8.51 7.85
CA ILE A 267 13.07 -7.68 6.84
C ILE A 267 14.32 -8.37 6.27
N ASP A 268 15.03 -9.17 7.06
CA ASP A 268 16.22 -9.87 6.58
C ASP A 268 15.86 -11.00 5.60
N THR A 269 14.78 -11.73 5.88
CA THR A 269 14.23 -12.69 4.91
C THR A 269 13.71 -12.00 3.67
N LEU A 270 13.00 -10.88 3.81
CA LEU A 270 12.54 -10.10 2.65
C LEU A 270 13.69 -9.61 1.78
N ARG A 271 14.81 -9.19 2.38
CA ARG A 271 16.01 -8.77 1.62
C ARG A 271 16.66 -9.91 0.85
N LYS A 272 16.63 -11.13 1.39
CA LYS A 272 17.11 -12.33 0.68
C LYS A 272 16.18 -12.69 -0.48
N ASP A 273 14.88 -12.49 -0.30
CA ASP A 273 13.86 -12.91 -1.26
C ASP A 273 13.65 -11.91 -2.40
N PHE A 274 13.74 -10.62 -2.10
CA PHE A 274 13.37 -9.53 -3.02
C PHE A 274 14.53 -8.57 -3.32
N GLY A 275 15.71 -8.80 -2.75
CA GLY A 275 16.88 -7.93 -2.87
C GLY A 275 16.84 -6.74 -1.92
N ALA A 276 17.68 -5.74 -2.17
CA ALA A 276 17.80 -4.58 -1.29
C ALA A 276 16.47 -3.80 -1.20
N LEU A 277 15.97 -3.65 0.03
CA LEU A 277 14.80 -2.84 0.35
C LEU A 277 15.23 -1.47 0.89
N THR A 278 14.43 -0.45 0.58
CA THR A 278 14.75 0.95 0.86
C THR A 278 14.56 1.20 2.35
N THR A 279 15.63 1.64 3.02
CA THR A 279 15.57 2.16 4.40
C THR A 279 14.99 3.58 4.41
N LEU A 280 14.50 4.05 5.55
CA LEU A 280 13.94 5.40 5.67
C LEU A 280 14.97 6.47 5.31
N ASP A 281 16.23 6.30 5.72
CA ASP A 281 17.34 7.18 5.35
C ASP A 281 17.58 7.23 3.83
N ALA A 282 17.62 6.06 3.19
CA ALA A 282 17.78 5.97 1.73
C ALA A 282 16.59 6.56 0.99
N TRP A 283 15.38 6.41 1.54
CA TRP A 283 14.18 6.98 0.98
C TRP A 283 14.18 8.50 1.07
N LEU A 284 14.47 9.09 2.24
CA LEU A 284 14.51 10.55 2.44
C LEU A 284 15.62 11.25 1.64
N SER A 285 16.74 10.56 1.38
CA SER A 285 17.83 11.08 0.55
C SER A 285 17.61 10.86 -0.96
N GLY A 286 16.67 9.99 -1.33
CA GLY A 286 16.35 9.64 -2.70
C GLY A 286 14.88 9.92 -3.06
N PRO A 287 14.04 8.90 -3.31
CA PRO A 287 12.68 9.09 -3.81
C PRO A 287 11.76 9.96 -2.94
N GLY A 288 11.95 9.96 -1.63
CA GLY A 288 11.17 10.74 -0.67
C GLY A 288 11.63 12.19 -0.52
N LYS A 289 12.79 12.56 -1.06
CA LYS A 289 13.35 13.91 -0.90
C LYS A 289 12.40 15.03 -1.35
N PRO A 290 11.75 14.96 -2.53
CA PRO A 290 10.82 16.01 -2.94
C PRO A 290 9.59 16.13 -2.02
N LEU A 291 9.13 15.00 -1.45
CA LEU A 291 8.01 14.99 -0.50
C LEU A 291 8.43 15.63 0.83
N LEU A 292 9.65 15.35 1.30
CA LEU A 292 10.21 15.99 2.48
C LEU A 292 10.34 17.51 2.29
N GLU A 293 10.90 17.94 1.16
CA GLU A 293 11.06 19.36 0.83
C GLU A 293 9.70 20.08 0.81
N ALA A 294 8.67 19.46 0.23
CA ALA A 294 7.32 19.99 0.24
C ALA A 294 6.72 20.04 1.66
N ALA A 295 6.89 18.97 2.45
CA ALA A 295 6.35 18.89 3.81
C ALA A 295 7.00 19.91 4.76
N LEU A 296 8.29 20.22 4.58
CA LEU A 296 9.00 21.26 5.32
C LEU A 296 8.50 22.68 4.99
N GLN A 297 7.80 22.87 3.87
CA GLN A 297 7.29 24.16 3.39
C GLN A 297 5.77 24.31 3.57
N ALA A 298 5.05 23.26 3.96
CA ALA A 298 3.59 23.21 4.03
C ALA A 298 3.04 23.89 5.32
N GLN A 299 3.10 25.23 5.35
CA GLN A 299 2.69 26.04 6.51
C GLN A 299 1.21 25.81 6.89
N ASP A 300 0.96 25.60 8.19
CA ASP A 300 -0.37 25.58 8.84
C ASP A 300 -1.39 24.59 8.24
N ALA A 301 -0.93 23.54 7.56
CA ALA A 301 -1.82 22.52 7.06
C ALA A 301 -2.42 21.69 8.22
N PRO A 302 -3.72 21.35 8.19
CA PRO A 302 -4.29 20.40 9.15
C PRO A 302 -3.68 19.01 8.93
N VAL A 303 -3.69 18.17 9.97
CA VAL A 303 -3.23 16.77 9.89
C VAL A 303 -4.04 16.04 8.82
N ALA A 304 -3.38 15.71 7.71
CA ALA A 304 -4.00 15.05 6.57
C ALA A 304 -3.82 13.52 6.64
N LEU A 305 -4.11 12.91 7.80
CA LEU A 305 -4.01 11.45 7.97
C LEU A 305 -5.11 10.67 7.24
N ARG A 306 -6.04 11.37 6.57
CA ARG A 306 -6.92 10.95 5.48
C ARG A 306 -7.59 12.16 4.85
#